data_AF-A1WH96-F1
#
_entry.id   AF-A1WH96-F1
#
_cell.length_a   1.000
_cell.length_b   1.000
_cell.length_c   1.000
_cell.angle_alpha   90.00
_cell.angle_beta   90.00
_cell.angle_gamma   90.00
#
_symmetry.space_group_name_H-M   'P 1'
#
loop_
_entity.id
_entity.type
_entity.pdbx_description
1 polymer ?
#
loop_
_entity_poly.entity_id
_entity_poly.type
_entity_poly.pdbx_seq_one_letter_code
_entity_poly.pdbx_strand_id
1 'polypeptide(L)'
;MRHRWPGRYLDGISSWWVNLFGHNHPHVKAALAEQLAPLDHVMLAGFTHAPVAQLSERLGALTGLGHAFYGSDGAAATESGLKMSAHHWRNIGRPAKSRLSV
;
A
#
# COMPACT_ATOMS: atom_id res chain seq x y z
N MET A 1 7.05 -0.95 -23.49
CA MET A 1 5.71 -0.41 -23.74
C MET A 1 5.40 -0.51 -25.22
N ARG A 2 4.26 -1.07 -25.61
CA ARG A 2 3.79 -1.00 -27.00
C ARG A 2 3.01 0.29 -27.14
N HIS A 3 3.56 1.22 -27.88
CA HIS A 3 2.89 2.48 -28.20
C HIS A 3 2.32 2.38 -29.62
N ARG A 4 1.25 3.13 -29.87
CA ARG A 4 0.60 3.19 -31.20
C ARG A 4 1.56 3.65 -32.29
N TRP A 5 2.63 4.34 -31.90
CA TRP A 5 3.65 4.88 -32.79
C TRP A 5 5.01 4.21 -32.50
N PRO A 6 5.84 3.95 -33.54
CA PRO A 6 7.17 3.40 -33.35
C PRO A 6 8.03 4.37 -32.53
N GLY A 7 8.66 3.87 -31.48
CA GLY A 7 9.54 4.68 -30.64
C GLY A 7 9.82 4.05 -29.27
N ARG A 8 10.95 4.45 -28.67
CA ARG A 8 11.23 4.24 -27.25
C ARG A 8 11.08 5.59 -26.55
N TYR A 9 10.43 5.57 -25.39
CA TYR A 9 10.20 6.76 -24.59
C TYR A 9 10.96 6.64 -23.28
N LEU A 10 11.58 7.74 -22.86
CA LEU A 10 12.12 7.87 -21.52
C LEU A 10 10.98 8.21 -20.56
N ASP A 11 10.80 7.40 -19.54
CA ASP A 11 9.91 7.73 -18.43
C ASP A 11 10.63 8.65 -17.44
N GLY A 12 10.49 9.96 -17.63
CA GLY A 12 11.17 10.99 -16.83
C GLY A 12 10.54 11.29 -15.47
N ILE A 13 9.39 10.69 -15.15
CA ILE A 13 8.62 10.97 -13.92
C ILE A 13 8.25 9.69 -13.15
N SER A 14 8.95 8.58 -13.43
CA SER A 14 8.66 7.27 -12.84
C SER A 14 7.17 6.90 -12.93
N SER A 15 6.62 7.12 -14.11
CA SER A 15 5.21 7.06 -14.46
C SER A 15 4.39 8.11 -13.72
N TRP A 16 3.92 7.80 -12.53
CA TRP A 16 3.23 8.77 -11.68
C TRP A 16 3.92 8.83 -10.31
N TRP A 17 5.25 8.94 -10.32
CA TRP A 17 6.11 8.90 -9.12
C TRP A 17 6.09 7.57 -8.35
N VAL A 18 5.65 6.49 -9.00
CA VAL A 18 5.45 5.17 -8.36
C VAL A 18 6.43 4.09 -8.83
N ASN A 19 7.07 4.28 -9.99
CA ASN A 19 7.90 3.25 -10.60
C ASN A 19 9.40 3.41 -10.25
N LEU A 20 9.76 2.96 -9.05
CA LEU A 20 11.12 3.10 -8.50
C LEU A 20 12.16 2.16 -9.16
N PHE A 21 11.76 0.94 -9.51
CA PHE A 21 12.66 -0.10 -10.02
C PHE A 21 12.68 -0.21 -11.56
N GLY A 22 11.94 0.67 -12.24
CA GLY A 22 11.80 0.66 -13.69
C GLY A 22 10.77 -0.36 -14.20
N HIS A 23 10.42 -0.20 -15.47
CA HIS A 23 9.39 -1.00 -16.14
C HIS A 23 9.82 -2.47 -16.29
N ASN A 24 8.91 -3.40 -16.00
CA ASN A 24 9.11 -4.85 -16.15
C ASN A 24 10.30 -5.40 -15.33
N HIS A 25 10.43 -4.96 -14.07
CA HIS A 25 11.48 -5.43 -13.16
C HIS A 25 11.40 -6.96 -12.95
N PRO A 26 12.43 -7.75 -13.33
CA PRO A 26 12.34 -9.22 -13.36
C PRO A 26 11.97 -9.85 -12.02
N HIS A 27 12.55 -9.34 -10.93
CA HIS A 27 12.30 -9.87 -9.58
C HIS A 27 10.85 -9.66 -9.13
N VAL A 28 10.27 -8.49 -9.41
CA VAL A 28 8.88 -8.19 -9.02
C VAL A 28 7.92 -9.06 -9.83
N LYS A 29 8.19 -9.22 -11.13
CA LYS A 29 7.39 -10.07 -12.00
C LYS A 29 7.41 -11.54 -11.55
N ALA A 30 8.58 -12.07 -11.18
CA ALA A 30 8.70 -13.43 -10.66
C ALA A 30 7.92 -13.62 -9.36
N ALA A 31 8.12 -12.73 -8.38
CA ALA A 31 7.43 -12.79 -7.09
C ALA A 31 5.89 -12.72 -7.21
N LEU A 32 5.38 -11.91 -8.15
CA LEU A 32 3.93 -11.85 -8.43
C LEU A 32 3.42 -13.19 -8.98
N ALA A 33 4.12 -13.77 -9.97
CA ALA A 33 3.71 -15.05 -10.55
C ALA A 33 3.76 -16.20 -9.54
N GLU A 34 4.79 -16.21 -8.69
CA GLU A 34 4.95 -17.20 -7.62
C GLU A 34 3.84 -17.09 -6.57
N GLN A 35 3.42 -15.88 -6.18
CA GLN A 35 2.35 -15.68 -5.20
C GLN A 35 0.96 -16.01 -5.76
N LEU A 36 0.71 -15.73 -7.04
CA LEU A 36 -0.59 -15.99 -7.69
C LEU A 36 -0.92 -17.48 -7.77
N ALA A 37 0.08 -18.36 -7.85
CA ALA A 37 -0.14 -19.80 -7.94
C ALA A 37 -0.83 -20.42 -6.69
N PRO A 38 -0.40 -20.13 -5.45
CA PRO A 38 -1.03 -20.66 -4.25
C PRO A 38 -2.23 -19.83 -3.74
N LEU A 39 -2.24 -18.50 -3.92
CA LEU A 39 -3.32 -17.63 -3.42
C LEU A 39 -3.30 -16.26 -4.11
N ASP A 40 -4.40 -15.92 -4.79
CA ASP A 40 -4.59 -14.65 -5.47
C ASP A 40 -5.13 -13.54 -4.55
N HIS A 41 -6.15 -13.83 -3.73
CA HIS A 41 -6.78 -12.83 -2.88
C HIS A 41 -7.48 -13.42 -1.64
N VAL A 42 -7.30 -12.77 -0.50
CA VAL A 42 -8.08 -13.01 0.72
C VAL A 42 -8.26 -11.70 1.50
N MET A 43 -9.42 -11.51 2.11
CA MET A 43 -9.67 -10.36 2.99
C MET A 43 -9.03 -10.57 4.36
N LEU A 44 -8.31 -9.56 4.88
CA LEU A 44 -7.61 -9.62 6.18
C LEU A 44 -8.54 -9.54 7.42
N ALA A 45 -9.85 -9.68 7.25
CA ALA A 45 -10.84 -9.60 8.33
C ALA A 45 -10.92 -10.92 9.12
N GLY A 46 -9.88 -11.18 9.92
CA GLY A 46 -9.72 -12.42 10.70
C GLY A 46 -8.87 -13.48 10.00
N PHE A 47 -8.41 -13.21 8.78
CA PHE A 47 -7.43 -14.04 8.07
C PHE A 47 -6.08 -13.34 7.96
N THR A 48 -5.04 -14.15 7.78
CA THR A 48 -3.67 -13.69 7.52
C THR A 48 -3.01 -14.61 6.50
N HIS A 49 -1.89 -14.18 5.93
CA HIS A 49 -1.05 -14.98 5.06
C HIS A 49 0.42 -14.54 5.22
N ALA A 50 1.35 -15.45 4.88
CA ALA A 50 2.77 -15.20 5.11
C ALA A 50 3.29 -13.87 4.49
N PRO A 51 2.91 -13.49 3.24
CA PRO A 51 3.36 -12.21 2.67
C PRO A 51 2.97 -10.97 3.48
N VAL A 52 1.73 -10.88 3.98
CA VAL A 52 1.29 -9.69 4.72
C VAL A 52 1.94 -9.60 6.10
N ALA A 53 2.16 -10.75 6.76
CA ALA A 53 2.87 -10.81 8.03
C ALA A 53 4.31 -10.33 7.88
N GLN A 54 5.05 -10.88 6.91
CA GLN A 54 6.43 -10.49 6.65
C GLN A 54 6.57 -9.02 6.24
N LEU A 55 5.64 -8.52 5.43
CA LEU A 55 5.63 -7.10 5.05
C LEU A 55 5.35 -6.22 6.28
N SER A 56 4.40 -6.59 7.14
CA SER A 56 4.09 -5.85 8.37
C SER A 56 5.30 -5.76 9.29
N GLU A 57 6.01 -6.88 9.50
CA GLU A 57 7.22 -6.93 10.32
C GLU A 57 8.34 -6.03 9.77
N ARG A 58 8.59 -6.09 8.45
CA ARG A 58 9.59 -5.25 7.79
C ARG A 58 9.26 -3.77 7.90
N LEU A 59 7.99 -3.41 7.71
CA LEU A 59 7.53 -2.03 7.87
C LEU A 59 7.65 -1.56 9.33
N GLY A 60 7.32 -2.42 10.30
CA GLY A 60 7.50 -2.12 11.72
C GLY A 60 8.96 -1.84 12.06
N ALA A 61 9.88 -2.66 11.55
CA ALA A 61 11.32 -2.46 11.76
C ALA A 61 11.85 -1.15 11.15
N LEU A 62 11.33 -0.75 9.99
CA LEU A 62 11.76 0.49 9.30
C LEU A 62 11.17 1.76 9.91
N THR A 63 9.97 1.68 10.50
CA THR A 63 9.23 2.86 10.96
C THR A 63 9.23 3.04 12.48
N GLY A 64 9.52 1.97 13.24
CA GLY A 64 9.32 1.92 14.69
C GLY A 64 7.85 1.88 15.11
N LEU A 65 6.91 1.73 14.16
CA LEU A 65 5.48 1.62 14.44
C LEU A 65 5.06 0.16 14.63
N GLY A 66 4.08 -0.08 15.50
CA GLY A 66 3.66 -1.44 15.88
C GLY A 66 2.62 -2.11 14.98
N HIS A 67 1.97 -1.38 14.08
CA HIS A 67 0.84 -1.88 13.28
C HIS A 67 0.84 -1.31 11.86
N ALA A 68 0.43 -2.13 10.90
CA ALA A 68 0.20 -1.75 9.51
C ALA A 68 -1.27 -1.97 9.13
N PHE A 69 -1.86 -1.00 8.42
CA PHE A 69 -3.17 -1.11 7.79
C PHE A 69 -2.99 -1.01 6.28
N TYR A 70 -3.61 -1.92 5.51
CA TYR A 70 -3.43 -2.02 4.07
C TYR A 70 -4.66 -1.54 3.31
N GLY A 71 -4.42 -0.83 2.21
CA GLY A 71 -5.43 -0.37 1.26
C GLY A 71 -4.90 -0.45 -0.17
N SER A 72 -5.76 -0.15 -1.15
CA SER A 72 -5.43 -0.24 -2.58
C SER A 72 -4.48 0.86 -3.07
N ASP A 73 -4.54 2.04 -2.47
CA ASP A 73 -3.87 3.25 -2.95
C ASP A 73 -3.74 4.31 -1.84
N GLY A 74 -3.10 5.43 -2.18
CA GLY A 74 -2.85 6.53 -1.26
C GLY A 74 -4.11 7.28 -0.80
N ALA A 75 -5.17 7.33 -1.60
CA ALA A 75 -6.42 7.96 -1.21
C ALA A 75 -7.13 7.12 -0.14
N ALA A 76 -7.22 5.80 -0.36
CA ALA A 76 -7.75 4.87 0.62
C ALA A 76 -6.95 4.86 1.94
N ALA A 77 -5.61 4.96 1.85
CA ALA A 77 -4.75 5.10 3.02
C ALA A 77 -5.02 6.40 3.79
N THR A 78 -5.18 7.51 3.08
CA THR A 78 -5.52 8.82 3.67
C THR A 78 -6.86 8.75 4.39
N GLU A 79 -7.91 8.27 3.71
CA GLU A 79 -9.24 8.15 4.29
C GLU A 79 -9.25 7.26 5.54
N SER A 80 -8.55 6.12 5.49
CA SER A 80 -8.38 5.22 6.63
C SER A 80 -7.70 5.93 7.81
N GLY A 81 -6.60 6.65 7.55
CA GLY A 81 -5.89 7.43 8.57
C GLY A 81 -6.79 8.50 9.21
N LEU A 82 -7.57 9.22 8.42
CA LEU A 82 -8.53 10.22 8.90
C LEU A 82 -9.60 9.59 9.79
N LYS A 83 -10.18 8.46 9.36
CA LYS A 83 -11.18 7.70 10.13
C LYS A 83 -10.60 7.18 11.45
N MET A 84 -9.41 6.60 11.41
CA MET A 84 -8.72 6.08 12.61
C MET A 84 -8.41 7.19 13.61
N SER A 85 -7.96 8.37 13.13
CA SER A 85 -7.71 9.55 13.97
C SER A 85 -8.96 10.03 14.68
N ALA A 86 -10.06 10.24 13.93
CA ALA A 86 -11.34 10.67 14.52
C ALA A 86 -11.90 9.61 15.49
N HIS A 87 -11.77 8.32 15.15
CA HIS A 87 -12.23 7.22 16.00
C HIS A 87 -11.45 7.12 17.31
N HIS A 88 -10.12 7.31 17.28
CA HIS A 88 -9.29 7.34 18.48
C HIS A 88 -9.80 8.39 19.49
N TRP A 89 -10.03 9.63 19.05
CA TRP A 89 -10.52 10.68 19.93
C TRP A 89 -11.91 10.41 20.49
N ARG A 90 -12.80 9.80 19.70
CA ARG A 90 -14.12 9.35 20.18
C ARG A 90 -13.98 8.30 21.29
N ASN A 91 -13.11 7.31 21.11
CA ASN A 91 -12.92 6.22 22.07
C ASN A 91 -12.36 6.67 23.42
N ILE A 92 -11.63 7.79 23.45
CA ILE A 92 -11.12 8.38 24.70
C ILE A 92 -12.01 9.52 25.24
N GLY A 93 -13.26 9.61 24.79
CA GLY A 93 -14.25 10.57 25.31
C GLY A 93 -14.09 12.01 24.82
N ARG A 94 -13.39 12.24 23.71
CA ARG A 94 -13.15 13.58 23.12
C ARG A 94 -13.71 13.70 21.70
N PRO A 95 -15.02 13.47 21.46
CA PRO A 95 -15.59 13.43 20.10
C PRO A 95 -15.50 14.76 19.33
N ALA A 96 -15.37 15.89 20.03
CA ALA A 96 -15.16 17.21 19.43
C ALA A 96 -13.79 17.33 18.73
N LYS A 97 -12.82 16.47 19.03
CA LYS A 97 -11.54 16.38 18.30
C LYS A 97 -11.67 15.59 17.00
N SER A 98 -12.44 16.13 16.07
CA SER A 98 -12.69 15.52 14.76
C SER A 98 -12.52 16.50 13.59
N ARG A 99 -12.17 17.77 13.86
CA ARG A 99 -11.81 18.71 12.79
C ARG A 99 -10.42 18.38 12.26
N LEU A 100 -10.32 18.28 10.95
CA LEU A 100 -9.09 18.09 10.21
C LEU A 100 -8.71 19.42 9.57
N SER A 101 -7.47 19.84 9.74
CA SER A 101 -6.91 20.96 8.99
C SER A 101 -6.41 20.43 7.65
N VAL A 102 -6.88 21.05 6.56
CA VAL A 102 -6.29 20.93 5.23
C VAL A 102 -5.23 22.01 5.05
#